data_AF-A0AAW1RQW8-F1
#
_entry.id   AF-A0AAW1RQW8-F1
#
_cell.length_a   1.000
_cell.length_b   1.000
_cell.length_c   1.000
_cell.angle_alpha   90.00
_cell.angle_beta   90.00
_cell.angle_gamma   90.00
#
_symmetry.space_group_name_H-M   'P 1'
#
loop_
_entity.id
_entity.type
_entity.pdbx_description
1 polymer ?
#
loop_
_entity_poly.entity_id
_entity_poly.type
_entity_poly.pdbx_seq_one_letter_code
_entity_poly.pdbx_strand_id
1 'polypeptide(L)'
;MAGLLGKLLDFPAFLLGFTFLYWSLPISALLGKFSCWRFQGKVNYPYDWAKGLCDLFRVKLLLLPGPQKYRGGPCMFLANHRCWADFFIDVVLSEGNAQMLSRMAVYYVFPMFMISVRAAKGVILFKRGRQHDKDAFNRMVDKKMARSPLEGLIIYPEGHRSTKQDSLPLKRGMLHYAFSRKLPMQIIMSSNKEAVLSEKKQSAHFGQKILVGYSDVIQTKDFASFEDMLAALQRAWDAQWLRVYSARLEEAVSSMPDRMDTIDYSRHDRLNQLGATALEGVCFLLAAALTFKAAAVILRASGSYWLWLLLGLGLWCSISAVRACQVVTPWAPSQQLRAAQQQLSSSHDGQRMLAAAQSHSIQAPPQ
;
A
#
# COMPACT_ATOMS: atom_id res chain seq x y z
N MET A 1 21.30 16.01 1.45
CA MET A 1 22.39 15.44 0.63
C MET A 1 21.81 14.43 -0.34
N ALA A 2 21.46 14.87 -1.56
CA ALA A 2 21.08 13.94 -2.62
C ALA A 2 22.37 13.39 -3.25
N GLY A 3 22.57 12.07 -3.24
CA GLY A 3 23.77 11.44 -3.80
C GLY A 3 24.07 10.06 -3.22
N LEU A 4 25.20 9.47 -3.64
CA LEU A 4 25.66 8.14 -3.22
C LEU A 4 25.82 8.02 -1.70
N LEU A 5 26.38 9.06 -1.06
CA LEU A 5 26.55 9.09 0.40
C LEU A 5 25.20 9.00 1.14
N GLY A 6 24.17 9.72 0.66
CA GLY A 6 22.84 9.64 1.25
C GLY A 6 22.29 8.21 1.19
N LYS A 7 22.38 7.56 0.02
CA LYS A 7 21.99 6.16 -0.14
C LYS A 7 22.77 5.22 0.78
N LEU A 8 24.08 5.39 0.87
CA LEU A 8 24.92 4.57 1.75
C LEU A 8 24.47 4.70 3.22
N LEU A 9 24.20 5.92 3.68
CA LEU A 9 23.75 6.17 5.05
C LEU A 9 22.32 5.70 5.31
N ASP A 10 21.45 5.68 4.31
CA ASP A 10 20.06 5.20 4.46
C ASP A 10 19.93 3.68 4.29
N PHE A 11 20.97 3.02 3.76
CA PHE A 11 20.92 1.61 3.39
C PHE A 11 20.69 0.65 4.58
N PRO A 12 21.32 0.81 5.78
CA PRO A 12 21.02 -0.08 6.91
C PRO A 12 19.55 -0.04 7.32
N ALA A 13 18.94 1.14 7.42
CA ALA A 13 17.52 1.30 7.68
C ALA A 13 16.66 0.67 6.58
N PHE A 14 17.06 0.81 5.31
CA PHE A 14 16.38 0.15 4.20
C PHE A 14 16.46 -1.38 4.30
N LEU A 15 17.61 -1.95 4.65
CA LEU A 15 17.75 -3.40 4.88
C LEU A 15 16.86 -3.88 6.03
N LEU A 16 16.77 -3.11 7.11
CA LEU A 16 15.84 -3.39 8.21
C LEU A 16 14.38 -3.34 7.72
N GLY A 17 13.99 -2.31 6.98
CA GLY A 17 12.65 -2.19 6.42
C GLY A 17 12.31 -3.31 5.42
N PHE A 18 13.26 -3.70 4.57
CA PHE A 18 13.14 -4.85 3.70
C PHE A 18 12.96 -6.15 4.51
N THR A 19 13.73 -6.33 5.58
CA THR A 19 13.61 -7.48 6.49
C THR A 19 12.23 -7.53 7.13
N PHE A 20 11.70 -6.40 7.60
CA PHE A 20 10.34 -6.31 8.12
C PHE A 20 9.29 -6.67 7.07
N LEU A 21 9.39 -6.16 5.83
CA LEU A 21 8.46 -6.53 4.77
C LEU A 21 8.55 -8.04 4.43
N TYR A 22 9.77 -8.55 4.24
CA TYR A 22 10.03 -9.91 3.79
C TYR A 22 9.59 -10.95 4.82
N TRP A 23 9.84 -10.69 6.12
CA TRP A 23 9.49 -11.56 7.25
C TRP A 23 8.28 -11.04 8.04
N SER A 24 7.43 -10.24 7.41
CA SER A 24 6.35 -9.51 8.06
C SER A 24 5.36 -10.40 8.81
N LEU A 25 4.99 -11.54 8.25
CA LEU A 25 4.07 -12.51 8.83
C LEU A 25 4.61 -13.17 10.10
N PRO A 26 5.77 -13.87 10.10
CA PRO A 26 6.30 -14.46 11.32
C PRO A 26 6.61 -13.41 12.38
N ILE A 27 7.12 -12.23 12.00
CA ILE A 27 7.34 -11.12 12.95
C ILE A 27 6.01 -10.65 13.56
N SER A 28 4.99 -10.43 12.74
CA SER A 28 3.67 -9.99 13.24
C SER A 28 3.00 -11.05 14.11
N ALA A 29 3.16 -12.33 13.79
CA ALA A 29 2.68 -13.44 14.61
C ALA A 29 3.38 -13.47 15.98
N LEU A 30 4.71 -13.36 16.02
CA LEU A 30 5.49 -13.30 17.26
C LEU A 30 5.11 -12.09 18.14
N LEU A 31 4.77 -10.96 17.52
CA LEU A 31 4.35 -9.75 18.22
C LEU A 31 2.86 -9.75 18.63
N GLY A 32 2.12 -10.83 18.39
CA GLY A 32 0.70 -10.88 18.70
C GLY A 32 -0.19 -10.02 17.78
N LYS A 33 0.36 -9.52 16.66
CA LYS A 33 -0.30 -8.60 15.71
C LYS A 33 -0.99 -9.32 14.55
N PHE A 34 -0.78 -10.62 14.39
CA PHE A 34 -1.36 -11.41 13.31
C PHE A 34 -2.09 -12.64 13.83
N SER A 35 -3.42 -12.70 13.67
CA SER A 35 -4.27 -13.69 14.33
C SER A 35 -4.28 -15.09 13.68
N CYS A 36 -3.15 -15.64 13.23
CA CYS A 36 -3.11 -16.92 12.51
C CYS A 36 -3.54 -18.14 13.34
N TRP A 37 -3.45 -18.06 14.67
CA TRP A 37 -3.91 -19.10 15.60
C TRP A 37 -5.41 -19.03 15.92
N ARG A 38 -6.14 -18.05 15.38
CA ARG A 38 -7.57 -17.90 15.67
C ARG A 38 -8.42 -18.78 14.74
N PHE A 39 -8.77 -19.97 15.23
CA PHE A 39 -9.57 -20.96 14.49
C PHE A 39 -11.08 -20.73 14.53
N GLN A 40 -11.57 -19.83 15.38
CA GLN A 40 -12.99 -19.52 15.56
C GLN A 40 -13.25 -18.01 15.45
N GLY A 41 -14.46 -17.64 15.04
CA GLY A 41 -14.86 -16.24 14.88
C GLY A 41 -14.27 -15.57 13.64
N LYS A 42 -14.68 -14.33 13.40
CA LYS A 42 -14.27 -13.57 12.22
C LYS A 42 -12.87 -12.96 12.41
N VAL A 43 -12.08 -12.94 11.34
CA VAL A 43 -10.70 -12.42 11.30
C VAL A 43 -10.47 -11.70 9.98
N ASN A 44 -9.49 -10.81 9.89
CA ASN A 44 -9.10 -10.20 8.62
C ASN A 44 -7.59 -10.30 8.47
N TYR A 45 -7.12 -11.42 7.90
CA TYR A 45 -5.69 -11.67 7.75
C TYR A 45 -4.96 -10.57 6.94
N PRO A 46 -5.50 -10.09 5.79
CA PRO A 46 -4.88 -8.97 5.08
C PRO A 46 -4.73 -7.72 5.94
N TYR A 47 -5.77 -7.34 6.70
CA TYR A 47 -5.73 -6.16 7.57
C TYR A 47 -4.74 -6.36 8.72
N ASP A 48 -4.81 -7.46 9.46
CA ASP A 48 -3.91 -7.76 10.60
C ASP A 48 -2.44 -7.67 10.17
N TRP A 49 -2.09 -8.30 9.04
CA TRP A 49 -0.74 -8.25 8.48
C TRP A 49 -0.32 -6.82 8.12
N ALA A 50 -1.16 -6.14 7.34
CA ALA A 50 -0.84 -4.83 6.81
C ALA A 50 -0.77 -3.77 7.94
N LYS A 51 -1.63 -3.90 8.94
CA LYS A 51 -1.63 -3.08 10.15
C LYS A 51 -0.43 -3.37 11.04
N GLY A 52 -0.03 -4.64 11.19
CA GLY A 52 1.20 -5.03 11.87
C GLY A 52 2.44 -4.38 11.23
N LEU A 53 2.51 -4.35 9.90
CA LEU A 53 3.56 -3.61 9.18
C LEU A 53 3.47 -2.09 9.40
N CYS A 54 2.27 -1.49 9.32
CA CYS A 54 2.11 -0.08 9.66
C CYS A 54 2.60 0.23 11.08
N ASP A 55 2.31 -0.63 12.06
CA ASP A 55 2.76 -0.49 13.44
C ASP A 55 4.29 -0.59 13.57
N LEU A 56 4.92 -1.57 12.91
CA LEU A 56 6.38 -1.73 12.87
C LEU A 56 7.08 -0.50 12.29
N PHE A 57 6.53 0.05 11.20
CA PHE A 57 7.03 1.30 10.59
C PHE A 57 6.56 2.56 11.32
N ARG A 58 5.72 2.44 12.35
CA ARG A 58 5.09 3.53 13.09
C ARG A 58 4.37 4.53 12.18
N VAL A 59 3.74 4.03 11.12
CA VAL A 59 2.99 4.81 10.14
C VAL A 59 1.75 5.41 10.80
N LYS A 60 1.51 6.71 10.55
CA LYS A 60 0.30 7.40 10.98
C LYS A 60 -0.52 7.80 9.75
N LEU A 61 -1.67 7.16 9.58
CA LEU A 61 -2.60 7.46 8.50
C LEU A 61 -3.55 8.57 8.95
N LEU A 62 -3.55 9.69 8.21
CA LEU A 62 -4.30 10.90 8.53
C LEU A 62 -5.31 11.17 7.41
N LEU A 63 -6.60 11.15 7.74
CA LEU A 63 -7.68 11.34 6.78
C LEU A 63 -7.96 12.82 6.57
N LEU A 64 -7.99 13.24 5.32
CA LEU A 64 -8.51 14.54 4.93
C LEU A 64 -10.05 14.54 5.00
N PRO A 65 -10.68 15.69 5.30
CA PRO A 65 -12.13 15.82 5.32
C PRO A 65 -12.71 15.52 3.95
N GLY A 66 -13.81 14.77 3.88
CA GLY A 66 -14.51 14.43 2.65
C GLY A 66 -15.07 13.01 2.66
N PRO A 67 -15.26 12.40 1.47
CA PRO A 67 -15.79 11.06 1.34
C PRO A 67 -15.04 10.02 2.16
N GLN A 68 -15.75 8.98 2.57
CA GLN A 68 -15.20 7.84 3.30
C GLN A 68 -15.02 6.65 2.35
N LYS A 69 -14.25 5.64 2.77
CA LYS A 69 -14.15 4.37 2.04
C LYS A 69 -15.55 3.82 1.74
N TYR A 70 -15.77 3.44 0.49
CA TYR A 70 -16.97 2.76 0.04
C TYR A 70 -17.10 1.37 0.69
N ARG A 71 -18.32 1.06 1.17
CA ARG A 71 -18.66 -0.20 1.83
C ARG A 71 -19.97 -0.81 1.30
N GLY A 72 -20.44 -0.35 0.15
CA GLY A 72 -21.67 -0.86 -0.49
C GLY A 72 -21.45 -2.15 -1.29
N GLY A 73 -20.52 -3.00 -0.88
CA GLY A 73 -20.17 -4.25 -1.57
C GLY A 73 -18.97 -4.12 -2.53
N PRO A 74 -18.90 -4.98 -3.58
CA PRO A 74 -17.73 -5.07 -4.46
C PRO A 74 -17.34 -3.74 -5.12
N CYS A 75 -16.04 -3.44 -5.09
CA CYS A 75 -15.51 -2.17 -5.58
C CYS A 75 -14.08 -2.31 -6.10
N MET A 76 -13.73 -1.55 -7.14
CA MET A 76 -12.34 -1.38 -7.55
C MET A 76 -11.76 -0.12 -6.90
N PHE A 77 -10.80 -0.32 -6.01
CA PHE A 77 -10.05 0.76 -5.37
C PHE A 77 -8.86 1.14 -6.24
N LEU A 78 -8.81 2.40 -6.66
CA LEU A 78 -7.76 2.95 -7.50
C LEU A 78 -6.76 3.69 -6.62
N ALA A 79 -5.59 3.09 -6.40
CA ALA A 79 -4.54 3.64 -5.55
C ALA A 79 -3.36 4.16 -6.38
N ASN A 80 -2.71 5.24 -5.94
CA ASN A 80 -1.49 5.73 -6.58
C ASN A 80 -0.31 4.82 -6.25
N HIS A 81 0.58 4.53 -7.22
CA HIS A 81 1.67 3.57 -7.04
C HIS A 81 3.00 4.31 -6.88
N ARG A 82 3.62 4.24 -5.70
CA ARG A 82 4.76 5.10 -5.35
C ARG A 82 5.99 4.29 -4.90
N CYS A 83 5.79 3.21 -4.15
CA CYS A 83 6.89 2.55 -3.42
C CYS A 83 6.55 1.12 -3.00
N TRP A 84 7.40 0.47 -2.18
CA TRP A 84 7.06 -0.82 -1.59
C TRP A 84 6.08 -0.74 -0.43
N ALA A 85 5.98 0.41 0.24
CA ALA A 85 5.01 0.59 1.32
C ALA A 85 3.55 0.49 0.85
N ASP A 86 3.31 0.65 -0.46
CA ASP A 86 2.02 0.42 -1.11
C ASP A 86 1.43 -0.97 -0.77
N PHE A 87 2.28 -2.00 -0.60
CA PHE A 87 1.83 -3.37 -0.31
C PHE A 87 1.07 -3.53 1.00
N PHE A 88 1.29 -2.65 1.98
CA PHE A 88 0.61 -2.74 3.26
C PHE A 88 -0.22 -1.49 3.56
N ILE A 89 0.22 -0.29 3.17
CA ILE A 89 -0.57 0.92 3.38
C ILE A 89 -1.90 0.81 2.62
N ASP A 90 -1.89 0.47 1.33
CA ASP A 90 -3.11 0.45 0.53
C ASP A 90 -4.08 -0.68 0.97
N VAL A 91 -3.56 -1.76 1.56
CA VAL A 91 -4.36 -2.80 2.20
C VAL A 91 -5.05 -2.27 3.45
N VAL A 92 -4.37 -1.50 4.31
CA VAL A 92 -5.03 -0.83 5.45
C VAL A 92 -6.05 0.19 4.97
N LEU A 93 -5.74 0.96 3.91
CA LEU A 93 -6.67 1.96 3.36
C LEU A 93 -7.94 1.36 2.76
N SER A 94 -7.90 0.08 2.36
CA SER A 94 -9.07 -0.70 1.94
C SER A 94 -9.68 -1.53 3.08
N GLU A 95 -9.21 -1.34 4.33
CA GLU A 95 -9.60 -2.08 5.53
C GLU A 95 -9.41 -3.60 5.38
N GLY A 96 -8.41 -4.02 4.61
CA GLY A 96 -8.10 -5.42 4.29
C GLY A 96 -9.15 -6.14 3.44
N ASN A 97 -10.20 -5.44 3.00
CA ASN A 97 -11.32 -6.03 2.26
C ASN A 97 -11.11 -5.94 0.74
N ALA A 98 -9.86 -6.01 0.27
CA ALA A 98 -9.55 -5.93 -1.16
C ALA A 98 -8.35 -6.79 -1.55
N GLN A 99 -8.44 -7.37 -2.74
CA GLN A 99 -7.36 -8.12 -3.36
C GLN A 99 -6.44 -7.18 -4.12
N MET A 100 -5.12 -7.36 -4.02
CA MET A 100 -4.19 -6.63 -4.88
C MET A 100 -3.97 -7.37 -6.19
N LEU A 101 -3.99 -6.66 -7.32
CA LEU A 101 -3.54 -7.24 -8.59
C LEU A 101 -2.01 -7.11 -8.71
N SER A 102 -1.29 -8.24 -8.69
CA SER A 102 0.17 -8.25 -8.65
C SER A 102 0.79 -9.15 -9.72
N ARG A 103 2.00 -8.80 -10.17
CA ARG A 103 2.74 -9.60 -11.14
C ARG A 103 3.25 -10.88 -10.47
N MET A 104 3.23 -12.01 -11.18
CA MET A 104 3.84 -13.27 -10.76
C MET A 104 5.31 -13.11 -10.34
N ALA A 105 6.05 -12.19 -10.96
CA ALA A 105 7.43 -11.90 -10.57
C ALA A 105 7.58 -11.47 -9.10
N VAL A 106 6.60 -10.75 -8.54
CA VAL A 106 6.61 -10.33 -7.14
C VAL A 106 6.54 -11.55 -6.22
N TYR A 107 5.73 -12.55 -6.56
CA TYR A 107 5.66 -13.80 -5.81
C TYR A 107 7.00 -14.53 -5.75
N TYR A 108 7.78 -14.52 -6.82
CA TYR A 108 9.09 -15.19 -6.85
C TYR A 108 10.20 -14.41 -6.15
N VAL A 109 10.14 -13.07 -6.20
CA VAL A 109 11.13 -12.22 -5.50
C VAL A 109 10.85 -12.13 -4.01
N PHE A 110 9.58 -12.20 -3.61
CA PHE A 110 9.14 -12.07 -2.22
C PHE A 110 8.29 -13.27 -1.78
N PRO A 111 8.80 -14.51 -1.89
CA PRO A 111 7.98 -15.69 -1.64
C PRO A 111 7.45 -15.74 -0.21
N MET A 112 8.24 -15.24 0.76
CA MET A 112 7.93 -15.40 2.18
C MET A 112 6.60 -14.74 2.54
N PHE A 113 6.43 -13.42 2.44
CA PHE A 113 5.13 -12.83 2.75
C PHE A 113 4.05 -13.17 1.69
N MET A 114 4.42 -13.42 0.44
CA MET A 114 3.46 -13.65 -0.64
C MET A 114 2.75 -15.01 -0.56
N ILE A 115 3.36 -16.03 0.04
CA ILE A 115 2.71 -17.33 0.30
C ILE A 115 1.50 -17.11 1.23
N SER A 116 1.70 -16.42 2.35
CA SER A 116 0.62 -16.06 3.26
C SER A 116 -0.40 -15.12 2.64
N VAL A 117 0.00 -14.05 1.95
CA VAL A 117 -0.97 -13.16 1.28
C VAL A 117 -1.85 -13.93 0.29
N ARG A 118 -1.28 -14.93 -0.40
CA ARG A 118 -2.04 -15.84 -1.28
C ARG A 118 -2.96 -16.76 -0.48
N ALA A 119 -2.53 -17.32 0.64
CA ALA A 119 -3.34 -18.18 1.51
C ALA A 119 -4.55 -17.41 2.07
N ALA A 120 -4.35 -16.15 2.46
CA ALA A 120 -5.39 -15.20 2.87
C ALA A 120 -6.27 -14.69 1.71
N LYS A 121 -6.00 -15.12 0.47
CA LYS A 121 -6.66 -14.68 -0.77
C LYS A 121 -6.59 -13.17 -1.00
N GLY A 122 -5.56 -12.50 -0.48
CA GLY A 122 -5.32 -11.05 -0.60
C GLY A 122 -4.68 -10.59 -1.91
N VAL A 123 -4.36 -11.52 -2.83
CA VAL A 123 -3.67 -11.18 -4.08
C VAL A 123 -4.16 -12.02 -5.27
N ILE A 124 -4.35 -11.35 -6.41
CA ILE A 124 -4.52 -11.98 -7.71
C ILE A 124 -3.21 -11.83 -8.48
N LEU A 125 -2.56 -12.96 -8.76
CA LEU A 125 -1.30 -12.98 -9.49
C LEU A 125 -1.51 -13.16 -11.00
N PHE A 126 -0.80 -12.37 -11.80
CA PHE A 126 -0.84 -12.46 -13.25
C PHE A 126 0.55 -12.44 -13.91
N LYS A 127 0.68 -13.07 -15.08
CA LYS A 127 1.89 -12.98 -15.90
C LYS A 127 1.87 -11.69 -16.72
N ARG A 128 2.92 -10.87 -16.62
CA ARG A 128 3.07 -9.66 -17.44
C ARG A 128 3.49 -10.08 -18.85
N GLY A 129 2.81 -9.53 -19.85
CA GLY A 129 3.07 -9.79 -21.27
C GLY A 129 1.93 -9.24 -22.10
N ARG A 130 2.02 -9.38 -23.42
CA ARG A 130 0.90 -9.08 -24.31
C ARG A 130 -0.18 -10.14 -24.04
N GLN A 131 -1.24 -9.73 -23.35
CA GLN A 131 -2.35 -10.62 -23.10
C GLN A 131 -3.18 -10.71 -24.37
N HIS A 132 -2.88 -11.73 -25.18
CA HIS A 132 -3.53 -11.94 -26.48
C HIS A 132 -5.03 -12.17 -26.31
N ASP A 133 -5.43 -12.82 -25.21
CA ASP A 133 -6.82 -13.01 -24.84
C ASP A 133 -7.15 -12.20 -23.56
N LYS A 134 -7.71 -11.01 -23.76
CA LYS A 134 -8.18 -10.14 -22.67
C LYS A 134 -9.36 -10.76 -21.93
N ASP A 135 -10.20 -11.53 -22.62
CA ASP A 135 -11.38 -12.12 -22.00
C ASP A 135 -11.01 -13.31 -21.11
N ALA A 136 -10.02 -14.12 -21.50
CA ALA A 136 -9.46 -15.14 -20.62
C ALA A 136 -8.87 -14.51 -19.35
N PHE A 137 -8.15 -13.39 -19.48
CA PHE A 137 -7.65 -12.66 -18.33
C PHE A 137 -8.79 -12.16 -17.43
N ASN A 138 -9.82 -11.55 -18.01
CA ASN A 138 -10.96 -11.06 -17.25
C ASN A 138 -11.72 -12.20 -16.55
N ARG A 139 -11.96 -13.33 -17.23
CA ARG A 139 -12.56 -14.54 -16.64
C ARG A 139 -11.73 -15.11 -15.50
N MET A 140 -10.40 -15.04 -15.60
CA MET A 140 -9.51 -15.43 -14.51
C MET A 140 -9.68 -14.51 -13.30
N VAL A 141 -9.76 -13.19 -13.50
CA VAL A 141 -10.03 -12.22 -12.42
C VAL A 141 -11.39 -12.50 -11.80
N ASP A 142 -12.45 -12.66 -12.62
CA ASP A 142 -13.81 -12.98 -12.17
C ASP A 142 -13.82 -14.25 -11.27
N LYS A 143 -13.15 -15.33 -11.73
CA LYS A 143 -13.02 -16.58 -10.98
C LYS A 143 -12.27 -16.42 -9.65
N LYS A 144 -11.31 -15.50 -9.57
CA LYS A 144 -10.53 -15.25 -8.35
C LYS A 144 -11.32 -14.40 -7.36
N MET A 145 -11.97 -13.35 -7.85
CA MET A 145 -12.89 -12.53 -7.06
C MET A 145 -13.98 -13.40 -6.44
N ALA A 146 -14.67 -14.24 -7.23
CA ALA A 146 -15.76 -15.09 -6.75
C ALA A 146 -15.34 -16.17 -5.72
N ARG A 147 -14.05 -16.50 -5.61
CA ARG A 147 -13.53 -17.48 -4.64
C ARG A 147 -12.94 -16.84 -3.39
N SER A 148 -12.81 -15.52 -3.39
CA SER A 148 -12.31 -14.75 -2.28
C SER A 148 -13.46 -14.25 -1.43
N PRO A 149 -13.31 -14.23 -0.10
CA PRO A 149 -14.25 -13.52 0.74
C PRO A 149 -14.01 -12.00 0.73
N LEU A 150 -12.96 -11.53 0.02
CA LEU A 150 -12.65 -10.11 -0.14
C LEU A 150 -13.42 -9.53 -1.32
N GLU A 151 -14.17 -8.47 -1.08
CA GLU A 151 -15.08 -7.89 -2.09
C GLU A 151 -14.40 -6.85 -2.99
N GLY A 152 -13.30 -6.27 -2.54
CA GLY A 152 -12.58 -5.23 -3.25
C GLY A 152 -11.46 -5.73 -4.16
N LEU A 153 -11.03 -4.86 -5.08
CA LEU A 153 -9.85 -5.04 -5.91
C LEU A 153 -9.01 -3.75 -5.92
N ILE A 154 -7.79 -3.79 -5.38
CA ILE A 154 -6.82 -2.69 -5.46
C ILE A 154 -6.10 -2.77 -6.80
N ILE A 155 -6.21 -1.69 -7.58
CA ILE A 155 -5.54 -1.50 -8.85
C ILE A 155 -4.70 -0.23 -8.80
N TYR A 156 -3.55 -0.28 -9.46
CA TYR A 156 -2.68 0.86 -9.73
C TYR A 156 -2.89 1.33 -11.17
N PRO A 157 -3.80 2.28 -11.43
CA PRO A 157 -4.20 2.62 -12.80
C PRO A 157 -3.08 3.28 -13.61
N GLU A 158 -2.03 3.82 -12.96
CA GLU A 158 -0.83 4.33 -13.63
C GLU A 158 0.03 3.22 -14.28
N GLY A 159 -0.16 1.97 -13.83
CA GLY A 159 0.49 0.76 -14.34
C GLY A 159 1.94 0.54 -13.90
N HIS A 160 2.56 1.49 -13.19
CA HIS A 160 3.90 1.37 -12.64
C HIS A 160 4.12 2.37 -11.50
N ARG A 161 5.15 2.12 -10.67
CA ARG A 161 5.54 3.06 -9.61
C ARG A 161 6.11 4.34 -10.19
N SER A 162 5.51 5.46 -9.84
CA SER A 162 5.98 6.81 -10.18
C SER A 162 6.51 7.52 -8.94
N THR A 163 7.58 8.30 -9.10
CA THR A 163 8.05 9.26 -8.11
C THR A 163 7.95 10.69 -8.63
N LYS A 164 7.19 10.89 -9.72
CA LYS A 164 6.92 12.22 -10.28
C LYS A 164 6.01 13.03 -9.36
N GLN A 165 6.06 14.35 -9.51
CA GLN A 165 5.21 15.28 -8.76
C GLN A 165 3.77 15.28 -9.24
N ASP A 166 3.57 15.07 -10.54
CA ASP A 166 2.25 15.09 -11.16
C ASP A 166 1.71 13.67 -11.34
N SER A 167 0.38 13.57 -11.40
CA SER A 167 -0.34 12.36 -11.73
C SER A 167 0.02 11.88 -13.14
N LEU A 168 -0.11 10.58 -13.37
CA LEU A 168 0.10 9.98 -14.69
C LEU A 168 -1.23 9.72 -15.41
N PRO A 169 -1.22 9.67 -16.76
CA PRO A 169 -2.36 9.18 -17.52
C PRO A 169 -2.73 7.75 -17.15
N LEU A 170 -4.01 7.50 -16.92
CA LEU A 170 -4.52 6.20 -16.49
C LEU A 170 -4.49 5.16 -17.62
N LYS A 171 -4.11 3.93 -17.26
CA LYS A 171 -4.05 2.78 -18.18
C LYS A 171 -5.42 2.12 -18.29
N ARG A 172 -5.81 1.86 -19.53
CA ARG A 172 -7.16 1.43 -19.90
C ARG A 172 -7.52 0.00 -19.46
N GLY A 173 -6.55 -0.87 -19.25
CA GLY A 173 -6.75 -2.32 -19.11
C GLY A 173 -7.77 -2.73 -18.03
N MET A 174 -7.44 -2.51 -16.76
CA MET A 174 -8.34 -2.84 -15.66
C MET A 174 -9.55 -1.90 -15.57
N LEU A 175 -9.46 -0.70 -16.13
CA LEU A 175 -10.60 0.21 -16.19
C LEU A 175 -11.68 -0.32 -17.14
N HIS A 176 -11.29 -0.92 -18.27
CA HIS A 176 -12.21 -1.64 -19.16
C HIS A 176 -12.88 -2.81 -18.45
N TYR A 177 -12.11 -3.55 -17.63
CA TYR A 177 -12.66 -4.60 -16.79
C TYR A 177 -13.74 -4.04 -15.85
N ALA A 178 -13.46 -2.98 -15.09
CA ALA A 178 -14.47 -2.36 -14.22
C ALA A 178 -15.72 -1.89 -14.98
N PHE A 179 -15.54 -1.23 -16.12
CA PHE A 179 -16.64 -0.73 -16.95
C PHE A 179 -17.53 -1.86 -17.48
N SER A 180 -16.93 -2.93 -18.02
CA SER A 180 -17.66 -4.07 -18.57
C SER A 180 -18.43 -4.87 -17.51
N ARG A 181 -17.96 -4.89 -16.25
CA ARG A 181 -18.61 -5.56 -15.12
C ARG A 181 -19.50 -4.63 -14.30
N LYS A 182 -19.62 -3.36 -14.72
CA LYS A 182 -20.39 -2.33 -14.02
C LYS A 182 -19.97 -2.17 -12.55
N LEU A 183 -18.67 -2.34 -12.27
CA LEU A 183 -18.13 -2.24 -10.92
C LEU A 183 -18.05 -0.76 -10.48
N PRO A 184 -18.47 -0.42 -9.26
CA PRO A 184 -18.14 0.86 -8.64
C PRO A 184 -16.62 1.03 -8.52
N MET A 185 -16.13 2.25 -8.72
CA MET A 185 -14.71 2.58 -8.52
C MET A 185 -14.58 3.70 -7.50
N GLN A 186 -13.56 3.62 -6.63
CA GLN A 186 -13.22 4.71 -5.73
C GLN A 186 -11.72 4.96 -5.74
N ILE A 187 -11.34 6.23 -5.79
CA ILE A 187 -9.94 6.64 -5.76
C ILE A 187 -9.51 6.75 -4.31
N ILE A 188 -8.42 6.06 -3.97
CA ILE A 188 -7.72 6.17 -2.69
C ILE A 188 -6.37 6.82 -2.99
N MET A 189 -6.25 8.09 -2.63
CA MET A 189 -5.00 8.82 -2.85
C MET A 189 -4.27 8.98 -1.53
N SER A 190 -2.97 8.68 -1.53
CA SER A 190 -2.10 8.85 -0.36
C SER A 190 -0.79 9.54 -0.72
N SER A 191 -0.34 10.46 0.12
CA SER A 191 0.93 11.16 -0.04
C SER A 191 1.94 10.76 1.04
N ASN A 192 3.22 10.97 0.75
CA ASN A 192 4.36 10.70 1.63
C ASN A 192 4.64 9.20 1.93
N LYS A 193 3.89 8.25 1.35
CA LYS A 193 4.12 6.82 1.58
C LYS A 193 5.47 6.34 1.04
N GLU A 194 6.02 7.03 0.05
CA GLU A 194 7.37 6.78 -0.46
C GLU A 194 8.48 7.09 0.55
N ALA A 195 8.21 7.83 1.63
CA ALA A 195 9.17 8.01 2.71
C ALA A 195 9.29 6.75 3.58
N VAL A 196 8.22 5.94 3.68
CA VAL A 196 8.16 4.79 4.59
C VAL A 196 9.13 3.68 4.16
N LEU A 197 9.01 3.21 2.92
CA LEU A 197 9.89 2.18 2.36
C LEU A 197 10.01 2.32 0.84
N SER A 198 11.13 2.87 0.38
CA SER A 198 11.39 3.15 -1.04
C SER A 198 12.51 2.27 -1.60
N GLU A 199 12.16 1.44 -2.57
CA GLU A 199 13.13 0.65 -3.33
C GLU A 199 13.99 1.50 -4.26
N LYS A 200 13.43 2.59 -4.80
CA LYS A 200 14.15 3.49 -5.72
C LYS A 200 15.20 4.31 -5.01
N LYS A 201 14.86 4.79 -3.79
CA LYS A 201 15.78 5.57 -2.96
C LYS A 201 16.68 4.69 -2.09
N GLN A 202 16.33 3.40 -1.93
CA GLN A 202 16.97 2.47 -0.99
C GLN A 202 16.99 3.07 0.42
N SER A 203 15.82 3.54 0.86
CA SER A 203 15.63 4.21 2.15
C SER A 203 14.38 3.67 2.83
N ALA A 204 14.39 3.71 4.16
CA ALA A 204 13.21 3.49 4.99
C ALA A 204 13.18 4.51 6.11
N HIS A 205 12.01 5.08 6.37
CA HIS A 205 11.79 6.00 7.48
C HIS A 205 10.61 5.56 8.33
N PHE A 206 10.75 5.76 9.63
CA PHE A 206 9.76 5.37 10.63
C PHE A 206 9.00 6.60 11.12
N GLY A 207 7.79 6.40 11.63
CA GLY A 207 7.02 7.51 12.23
C GLY A 207 6.39 8.46 11.23
N GLN A 208 6.34 8.10 9.95
CA GLN A 208 5.87 8.99 8.89
C GLN A 208 4.35 9.18 8.95
N LYS A 209 3.93 10.42 8.68
CA LYS A 209 2.52 10.80 8.54
C LYS A 209 2.13 10.75 7.07
N ILE A 210 1.05 10.03 6.77
CA ILE A 210 0.53 9.78 5.43
C ILE A 210 -0.82 10.47 5.35
N LEU A 211 -0.95 11.48 4.50
CA LEU A 211 -2.24 12.08 4.21
C LEU A 211 -2.99 11.21 3.22
N VAL A 212 -4.26 10.99 3.49
CA VAL A 212 -5.13 10.11 2.71
C VAL A 212 -6.40 10.86 2.39
N GLY A 213 -6.85 10.74 1.14
CA GLY A 213 -8.18 11.19 0.75
C GLY A 213 -8.86 10.15 -0.12
N TYR A 214 -10.15 9.94 0.14
CA TYR A 214 -11.04 9.20 -0.73
C TYR A 214 -11.78 10.17 -1.66
N SER A 215 -12.00 9.75 -2.90
CA SER A 215 -12.95 10.40 -3.80
C SER A 215 -14.38 9.93 -3.53
N ASP A 216 -15.34 10.61 -4.15
CA ASP A 216 -16.67 10.03 -4.39
C ASP A 216 -16.55 8.76 -5.23
N VAL A 217 -17.59 7.93 -5.13
CA VAL A 217 -17.65 6.66 -5.85
C VAL A 217 -18.15 6.91 -7.27
N ILE A 218 -17.35 6.48 -8.23
CA ILE A 218 -17.66 6.56 -9.65
C ILE A 218 -18.40 5.28 -10.02
N GLN A 219 -19.70 5.42 -10.27
CA GLN A 219 -20.56 4.33 -10.70
C GLN A 219 -20.38 4.13 -12.21
N THR A 220 -19.67 3.08 -12.61
CA THR A 220 -19.39 2.82 -14.05
C THR A 220 -20.63 2.57 -14.89
N LYS A 221 -21.75 2.18 -14.26
CA LYS A 221 -23.05 2.02 -14.91
C LYS A 221 -23.69 3.33 -15.37
N ASP A 222 -23.28 4.46 -14.80
CA ASP A 222 -23.86 5.78 -15.11
C ASP A 222 -23.28 6.38 -16.41
N PHE A 223 -22.28 5.73 -17.00
CA PHE A 223 -21.62 6.19 -18.22
C PHE A 223 -22.06 5.36 -19.43
N ALA A 224 -22.47 6.04 -20.50
CA ALA A 224 -22.89 5.42 -21.75
C ALA A 224 -21.71 4.77 -22.50
N SER A 225 -20.53 5.40 -22.46
CA SER A 225 -19.32 4.90 -23.13
C SER A 225 -18.13 4.79 -22.18
N PHE A 226 -17.17 3.92 -22.56
CA PHE A 226 -15.92 3.79 -21.81
C PHE A 226 -15.08 5.06 -21.85
N GLU A 227 -15.08 5.80 -22.96
CA GLU A 227 -14.29 7.03 -23.09
C GLU A 227 -14.80 8.13 -22.16
N ASP A 228 -16.13 8.27 -22.03
CA ASP A 228 -16.73 9.25 -21.12
C ASP A 228 -16.37 8.94 -19.67
N MET A 229 -16.46 7.65 -19.31
CA MET A 229 -16.03 7.17 -18.00
C MET A 229 -14.54 7.44 -17.76
N LEU A 230 -13.67 7.10 -18.71
CA LEU A 230 -12.23 7.28 -18.57
C LEU A 230 -11.86 8.76 -18.43
N ALA A 231 -12.50 9.64 -19.20
CA ALA A 231 -12.28 11.09 -19.12
C ALA A 231 -12.74 11.65 -17.77
N ALA A 232 -13.92 11.24 -17.27
CA ALA A 232 -14.40 11.62 -15.95
C ALA A 232 -13.49 11.10 -14.83
N LEU A 233 -13.05 9.86 -14.94
CA LEU A 233 -12.14 9.23 -13.99
C LEU A 233 -10.77 9.91 -13.96
N GLN A 234 -10.21 10.27 -15.11
CA GLN A 234 -8.94 11.01 -15.18
C GLN A 234 -9.07 12.37 -14.48
N ARG A 235 -10.15 13.11 -14.73
CA ARG A 235 -10.40 14.39 -14.02
C ARG A 235 -10.52 14.21 -12.51
N ALA A 236 -11.25 13.19 -12.06
CA ALA A 236 -11.38 12.88 -10.64
C ALA A 236 -10.03 12.46 -10.01
N TRP A 237 -9.22 11.71 -10.75
CA TRP A 237 -7.88 11.31 -10.34
C TRP A 237 -6.94 12.50 -10.17
N ASP A 238 -6.91 13.40 -11.14
CA ASP A 238 -6.05 14.60 -11.09
C ASP A 238 -6.49 15.56 -9.99
N ALA A 239 -7.81 15.74 -9.80
CA ALA A 239 -8.35 16.53 -8.70
C ALA A 239 -8.01 15.93 -7.33
N GLN A 240 -8.14 14.61 -7.18
CA GLN A 240 -7.83 13.93 -5.93
C GLN A 240 -6.32 13.90 -5.65
N TRP A 241 -5.50 13.76 -6.69
CA TRP A 241 -4.04 13.90 -6.61
C TRP A 241 -3.68 15.27 -6.07
N LEU A 242 -4.17 16.33 -6.72
CA LEU A 242 -3.93 17.71 -6.33
C LEU A 242 -4.34 17.91 -4.87
N ARG A 243 -5.57 17.55 -4.50
CA ARG A 243 -6.10 17.68 -3.14
C ARG A 243 -5.20 17.04 -2.08
N VAL A 244 -4.73 15.80 -2.29
CA VAL A 244 -3.93 15.09 -1.28
C VAL A 244 -2.47 15.53 -1.26
N TYR A 245 -1.89 15.87 -2.41
CA TYR A 245 -0.49 16.30 -2.49
C TYR A 245 -0.27 17.79 -2.19
N SER A 246 -1.32 18.61 -2.24
CA SER A 246 -1.26 20.01 -1.81
C SER A 246 -1.71 20.23 -0.36
N ALA A 247 -2.34 19.24 0.27
CA ALA A 247 -2.85 19.36 1.62
C ALA A 247 -1.72 19.45 2.66
N ARG A 248 -2.01 20.16 3.74
CA ARG A 248 -1.12 20.23 4.91
C ARG A 248 -1.57 19.26 6.00
N LEU A 249 -0.67 18.93 6.91
CA LEU A 249 -0.96 17.95 7.97
C LEU A 249 -2.07 18.42 8.93
N GLU A 250 -2.19 19.73 9.13
CA GLU A 250 -3.18 20.37 9.99
C GLU A 250 -4.60 20.29 9.43
N GLU A 251 -4.74 20.01 8.14
CA GLU A 251 -6.04 19.86 7.46
C GLU A 251 -6.65 18.48 7.66
N ALA A 252 -5.89 17.51 8.20
CA ALA A 252 -6.43 16.20 8.52
C ALA A 252 -7.37 16.27 9.73
N VAL A 253 -8.56 15.70 9.57
CA VAL A 253 -9.61 15.75 10.61
C VAL A 253 -9.57 14.59 11.58
N SER A 254 -8.92 13.48 11.20
CA SER A 254 -8.80 12.31 12.08
C SER A 254 -7.63 11.41 11.70
N SER A 255 -7.15 10.65 12.68
CA SER A 255 -6.44 9.41 12.38
C SER A 255 -7.41 8.41 11.79
N MET A 256 -6.97 7.62 10.81
CA MET A 256 -7.78 6.53 10.29
C MET A 256 -8.25 5.64 11.46
N PRO A 257 -9.56 5.40 11.61
CA PRO A 257 -10.06 4.58 12.71
C PRO A 257 -9.50 3.17 12.57
N ASP A 258 -9.23 2.51 13.69
CA ASP A 258 -8.86 1.10 13.70
C ASP A 258 -10.12 0.26 13.44
N ARG A 259 -10.60 0.31 12.20
CA ARG A 259 -11.84 -0.32 11.77
C ARG A 259 -11.51 -1.45 10.82
N MET A 260 -11.93 -2.64 11.21
CA MET A 260 -11.67 -3.88 10.50
C MET A 260 -12.99 -4.46 10.01
N ASP A 261 -13.17 -4.58 8.70
CA ASP A 261 -14.17 -5.48 8.13
C ASP A 261 -13.76 -6.90 8.54
N THR A 262 -14.53 -7.56 9.41
CA THR A 262 -14.17 -8.91 9.85
C THR A 262 -14.66 -9.93 8.84
N ILE A 263 -13.79 -10.86 8.43
CA ILE A 263 -14.11 -11.84 7.38
C ILE A 263 -14.29 -13.22 7.99
N ASP A 264 -15.27 -13.97 7.48
CA ASP A 264 -15.46 -15.36 7.84
C ASP A 264 -14.71 -16.29 6.86
N TYR A 265 -13.53 -16.75 7.28
CA TYR A 265 -12.74 -17.69 6.51
C TYR A 265 -13.18 -19.13 6.75
N SER A 266 -13.22 -19.93 5.69
CA SER A 266 -13.45 -21.37 5.78
C SER A 266 -12.36 -22.05 6.62
N ARG A 267 -12.66 -23.21 7.24
CA ARG A 267 -11.67 -23.99 7.99
C ARG A 267 -10.43 -24.31 7.16
N HIS A 268 -10.62 -24.64 5.88
CA HIS A 268 -9.53 -24.89 4.95
C HIS A 268 -8.65 -23.66 4.73
N ASP A 269 -9.24 -22.47 4.56
CA ASP A 269 -8.45 -21.24 4.39
C ASP A 269 -7.65 -20.91 5.65
N ARG A 270 -8.22 -21.14 6.84
CA ARG A 270 -7.52 -20.94 8.13
C ARG A 270 -6.35 -21.91 8.30
N LEU A 271 -6.53 -23.19 7.98
CA LEU A 271 -5.46 -24.18 8.03
C LEU A 271 -4.34 -23.85 7.03
N ASN A 272 -4.69 -23.40 5.83
CA ASN A 272 -3.69 -22.94 4.85
C ASN A 272 -2.92 -21.73 5.35
N GLN A 273 -3.61 -20.75 5.95
CA GLN A 273 -2.95 -19.56 6.50
C GLN A 273 -2.01 -19.92 7.66
N LEU A 274 -2.43 -20.82 8.55
CA LEU A 274 -1.59 -21.33 9.62
C LEU A 274 -0.35 -22.05 9.06
N GLY A 275 -0.55 -22.98 8.13
CA GLY A 275 0.53 -23.74 7.51
C GLY A 275 1.55 -22.84 6.79
N ALA A 276 1.06 -21.85 6.05
CA ALA A 276 1.89 -20.82 5.43
C ALA A 276 2.73 -20.05 6.47
N THR A 277 2.09 -19.53 7.51
CA THR A 277 2.76 -18.74 8.55
C THR A 277 3.78 -19.58 9.33
N ALA A 278 3.45 -20.85 9.62
CA ALA A 278 4.36 -21.77 10.31
C ALA A 278 5.61 -22.10 9.47
N LEU A 279 5.42 -22.38 8.17
CA LEU A 279 6.53 -22.58 7.23
C LEU A 279 7.42 -21.34 7.16
N GLU A 280 6.82 -20.16 7.04
CA GLU A 280 7.55 -18.89 7.04
C GLU A 280 8.33 -18.67 8.34
N GLY A 281 7.76 -19.04 9.49
CA GLY A 281 8.44 -19.02 10.79
C GLY A 281 9.66 -19.93 10.85
N VAL A 282 9.54 -21.17 10.36
CA VAL A 282 10.69 -22.09 10.28
C VAL A 282 11.79 -21.52 9.38
N CYS A 283 11.43 -21.04 8.19
CA CYS A 283 12.36 -20.41 7.28
C CYS A 283 13.04 -19.17 7.88
N PHE A 284 12.30 -18.36 8.65
CA PHE A 284 12.83 -17.20 9.36
C PHE A 284 13.89 -17.60 10.38
N LEU A 285 13.60 -18.60 11.21
CA LEU A 285 14.54 -19.10 12.22
C LEU A 285 15.81 -19.69 11.59
N LEU A 286 15.67 -20.44 10.50
CA LEU A 286 16.80 -20.98 9.75
C LEU A 286 17.66 -19.86 9.13
N ALA A 287 17.03 -18.88 8.50
CA ALA A 287 17.73 -17.73 7.92
C ALA A 287 18.47 -16.92 9.00
N ALA A 288 17.84 -16.69 10.16
CA ALA A 288 18.47 -16.03 11.29
C ALA A 288 19.68 -16.84 11.80
N ALA A 289 19.53 -18.14 12.02
CA ALA A 289 20.62 -19.01 12.48
C ALA A 289 21.82 -19.02 11.52
N LEU A 290 21.56 -19.09 10.20
CA LEU A 290 22.61 -19.02 9.18
C LEU A 290 23.30 -17.64 9.17
N THR A 291 22.53 -16.57 9.33
CA THR A 291 23.08 -15.20 9.42
C THR A 291 24.00 -15.04 10.62
N PHE A 292 23.60 -15.52 11.80
CA PHE A 292 24.45 -15.50 12.99
C PHE A 292 25.73 -16.34 12.81
N LYS A 293 25.63 -17.53 12.21
CA LYS A 293 26.80 -18.35 11.89
C LYS A 293 27.76 -17.64 10.94
N ALA A 294 27.25 -17.04 9.87
CA ALA A 294 28.05 -16.28 8.91
C ALA A 294 28.73 -15.08 9.58
N ALA A 295 28.00 -14.31 10.39
CA ALA A 295 28.56 -13.19 11.16
C ALA A 295 29.69 -13.65 12.09
N ALA A 296 29.50 -14.78 12.80
CA ALA A 296 30.54 -15.34 13.66
C ALA A 296 31.79 -15.76 12.87
N VAL A 297 31.64 -16.34 11.68
CA VAL A 297 32.76 -16.69 10.80
C VAL A 297 33.50 -15.44 10.33
N ILE A 298 32.79 -14.40 9.90
CA ILE A 298 33.38 -13.12 9.48
C ILE A 298 34.16 -12.46 10.62
N LEU A 299 33.59 -12.45 11.83
CA LEU A 299 34.25 -11.88 13.00
C LEU A 299 35.54 -12.63 13.36
N ARG A 300 35.53 -13.97 13.30
CA ARG A 300 36.74 -14.79 13.51
C ARG A 300 37.79 -14.55 12.43
N ALA A 301 37.37 -14.50 11.16
CA ALA A 301 38.25 -14.26 10.03
C ALA A 301 38.87 -12.85 10.04
N SER A 302 38.24 -11.89 10.72
CA SER A 302 38.75 -10.52 10.85
C SER A 302 39.97 -10.40 11.78
N GLY A 303 40.37 -11.46 12.48
CA GLY A 303 41.55 -11.45 13.35
C GLY A 303 41.48 -10.34 14.39
N SER A 304 42.56 -9.58 14.59
CA SER A 304 42.59 -8.43 15.53
C SER A 304 41.71 -7.23 15.12
N TYR A 305 41.18 -7.19 13.89
CA TYR A 305 40.38 -6.07 13.38
C TYR A 305 38.89 -6.16 13.71
N TRP A 306 38.41 -7.25 14.32
CA TRP A 306 36.98 -7.48 14.58
C TRP A 306 36.33 -6.33 15.36
N LEU A 307 37.04 -5.73 16.32
CA LEU A 307 36.53 -4.64 17.13
C LEU A 307 36.28 -3.39 16.28
N TRP A 308 37.23 -3.01 15.42
CA TRP A 308 37.10 -1.86 14.52
C TRP A 308 35.98 -2.05 13.51
N LEU A 309 35.81 -3.27 12.99
CA LEU A 309 34.70 -3.62 12.11
C LEU A 309 33.36 -3.41 12.81
N LEU A 310 33.21 -3.92 14.04
CA LEU A 310 31.97 -3.75 14.81
C LEU A 310 31.70 -2.28 15.15
N LEU A 311 32.72 -1.51 15.51
CA LEU A 311 32.57 -0.07 15.77
C LEU A 311 32.14 0.68 14.51
N GLY A 312 32.75 0.40 13.37
CA GLY A 312 32.39 1.01 12.09
C GLY A 312 30.96 0.68 11.65
N LEU A 313 30.57 -0.61 11.73
CA LEU A 313 29.20 -1.05 11.45
C LEU A 313 28.19 -0.45 12.43
N GLY A 314 28.53 -0.43 13.72
CA GLY A 314 27.72 0.18 14.77
C GLY A 314 27.45 1.64 14.48
N LEU A 315 28.50 2.43 14.21
CA LEU A 315 28.38 3.84 13.85
C LEU A 315 27.53 4.05 12.59
N TRP A 316 27.76 3.25 11.54
CA TRP A 316 27.00 3.33 10.30
C TRP A 316 25.50 3.05 10.52
N CYS A 317 25.18 1.99 11.26
CA CYS A 317 23.81 1.65 11.65
C CYS A 317 23.17 2.74 12.52
N SER A 318 23.92 3.31 13.49
CA SER A 318 23.42 4.38 14.35
C SER A 318 23.09 5.65 13.56
N ILE A 319 23.97 6.08 12.65
CA ILE A 319 23.69 7.23 11.77
C ILE A 319 22.46 6.95 10.91
N SER A 320 22.36 5.74 10.35
CA SER A 320 21.19 5.32 9.56
C SER A 320 19.90 5.37 10.37
N ALA A 321 19.91 4.85 11.60
CA ALA A 321 18.75 4.85 12.49
C ALA A 321 18.30 6.27 12.86
N VAL A 322 19.24 7.17 13.18
CA VAL A 322 18.92 8.58 13.45
C VAL A 322 18.24 9.23 12.24
N ARG A 323 18.77 8.98 11.03
CA ARG A 323 18.18 9.49 9.78
C ARG A 323 16.81 8.89 9.50
N ALA A 324 16.63 7.59 9.73
CA ALA A 324 15.37 6.89 9.53
C ALA A 324 14.26 7.37 10.47
N CYS A 325 14.60 7.90 11.64
CA CYS A 325 13.66 8.51 12.58
C CYS A 325 13.26 9.95 12.20
N GLN A 326 13.92 10.57 11.22
CA GLN A 326 13.54 11.91 10.76
C GLN A 326 12.21 11.84 10.02
N VAL A 327 11.28 12.72 10.41
CA VAL A 327 10.03 12.90 9.67
C VAL A 327 10.38 13.59 8.36
N VAL A 328 10.13 12.90 7.25
CA VAL A 328 10.26 13.49 5.92
C VAL A 328 9.02 14.32 5.70
N THR A 329 9.21 15.62 5.51
CA THR A 329 8.11 16.50 5.12
C THR A 329 7.54 16.02 3.79
N PRO A 330 6.21 15.92 3.66
CA PRO A 330 5.56 15.70 2.38
C PRO A 330 6.08 16.71 1.35
N TRP A 331 6.08 16.32 0.08
CA TRP A 331 6.57 17.20 -0.98
C TRP A 331 5.85 18.54 -0.90
N ALA A 332 6.62 19.63 -0.94
CA ALA A 332 6.02 20.92 -1.22
C ALA A 332 5.39 20.83 -2.63
N PRO A 333 4.11 21.19 -2.80
CA PRO A 333 3.49 21.17 -4.11
C PRO A 333 4.31 22.05 -5.06
N SER A 334 4.56 21.52 -6.27
CA SER A 334 5.30 22.21 -7.32
C SER A 334 4.66 23.58 -7.61
N GLN A 335 5.41 24.54 -8.15
CA GLN A 335 4.80 25.82 -8.56
C GLN A 335 3.63 25.60 -9.54
N GLN A 336 3.71 24.58 -10.39
CA GLN A 336 2.63 24.17 -11.29
C GLN A 336 1.41 23.63 -10.54
N LEU A 337 1.59 22.78 -9.53
CA LEU A 337 0.50 22.30 -8.67
C LEU A 337 -0.15 23.45 -7.90
N ARG A 338 0.65 24.40 -7.40
CA ARG A 338 0.14 25.61 -6.73
C ARG A 338 -0.65 26.50 -7.68
N ALA A 339 -0.15 26.72 -8.89
CA ALA A 339 -0.84 27.48 -9.92
C ALA A 339 -2.15 26.79 -10.36
N ALA A 340 -2.14 25.47 -10.54
CA ALA A 340 -3.32 24.68 -10.84
C ALA A 340 -4.35 24.73 -9.70
N GLN A 341 -3.90 24.68 -8.44
CA GLN A 341 -4.77 24.84 -7.27
C GLN A 341 -5.39 26.24 -7.23
N GLN A 342 -4.61 27.29 -7.49
CA GLN A 342 -5.11 28.65 -7.58
C GLN A 342 -6.15 28.79 -8.71
N GLN A 343 -5.86 28.25 -9.89
CA GLN A 343 -6.78 28.25 -11.03
C GLN A 343 -8.09 27.49 -10.71
N LEU A 344 -8.02 26.29 -10.13
CA LEU A 344 -9.20 25.54 -9.69
C LEU A 344 -9.99 26.29 -8.61
N SER A 345 -9.33 26.90 -7.64
CA SER A 345 -10.01 27.68 -6.60
C SER A 345 -10.68 28.96 -7.13
N SER A 346 -10.19 29.48 -8.26
CA SER A 346 -10.70 30.69 -8.90
C SER A 346 -11.77 30.44 -9.96
N SER A 347 -11.90 29.22 -10.49
CA SER A 347 -12.89 28.91 -11.54
C SER A 347 -14.23 28.51 -10.93
N HIS A 348 -15.33 28.91 -11.55
CA HIS A 348 -16.68 28.59 -11.06
C HIS A 348 -16.92 27.07 -10.98
N ASP A 349 -16.41 26.30 -11.96
CA ASP A 349 -16.49 24.85 -11.96
C ASP A 349 -15.58 24.21 -10.91
N GLY A 350 -14.38 24.75 -10.70
CA GLY A 350 -13.48 24.27 -9.66
C GLY A 350 -14.01 24.57 -8.26
N GLN A 351 -14.64 25.72 -8.05
CA GLN A 351 -15.39 26.04 -6.83
C GLN A 351 -16.59 25.10 -6.65
N ARG A 352 -17.33 24.76 -7.71
CA ARG A 352 -18.42 23.77 -7.63
C ARG A 352 -17.91 22.37 -7.30
N MET A 353 -16.78 21.93 -7.86
CA MET A 353 -16.18 20.63 -7.56
C MET A 353 -15.62 20.56 -6.13
N LEU A 354 -14.95 21.62 -5.67
CA LEU A 354 -14.47 21.74 -4.30
C LEU A 354 -15.64 21.84 -3.31
N ALA A 355 -16.67 22.62 -3.64
CA ALA A 355 -17.88 22.75 -2.85
C ALA A 355 -18.68 21.44 -2.81
N ALA A 356 -18.81 20.70 -3.92
CA ALA A 356 -19.46 19.39 -3.94
C ALA A 356 -18.72 18.36 -3.07
N ALA A 357 -17.37 18.39 -3.11
CA ALA A 357 -16.54 17.57 -2.24
C ALA A 357 -16.67 17.95 -0.75
N GLN A 358 -17.05 19.18 -0.44
CA GLN A 358 -17.27 19.68 0.93
C GLN A 358 -18.73 19.54 1.39
N SER A 359 -19.73 19.67 0.51
CA SER A 359 -21.16 19.72 0.85
C SER A 359 -21.78 18.34 1.06
N HIS A 360 -21.17 17.28 0.52
CA HIS A 360 -21.63 15.90 0.76
C HIS A 360 -21.12 15.29 2.08
N SER A 361 -20.38 16.04 2.91
CA SER A 361 -19.90 15.55 4.21
C SER A 361 -20.92 15.62 5.36
N ILE A 362 -22.17 16.06 5.11
CA ILE A 362 -23.15 16.35 6.19
C ILE A 362 -24.33 15.35 6.24
N GLN A 363 -24.50 14.46 5.26
CA GLN A 363 -25.56 13.45 5.31
C GLN A 363 -24.98 12.04 5.39
N ALA A 364 -24.62 11.63 6.60
CA ALA A 364 -24.57 10.21 6.92
C ALA A 364 -26.01 9.67 6.98
N PRO A 365 -26.30 8.48 6.43
CA PRO A 365 -27.61 7.87 6.61
C PRO A 365 -27.84 7.56 8.10
N PRO A 366 -29.07 7.70 8.62
CA PRO A 366 -29.39 7.29 9.98
C PRO A 366 -29.09 5.79 10.15
N GLN A 367 -28.54 5.47 11.33
CA GLN A 367 -27.97 4.17 11.70
C GLN A 367 -28.94 2.99 11.59
#